data_AF-A0A937X239-F1
#
_entry.id   AF-A0A937X239-F1
#
_cell.length_a   1.000
_cell.length_b   1.000
_cell.length_c   1.000
_cell.angle_alpha   90.00
_cell.angle_beta   90.00
_cell.angle_gamma   90.00
#
_symmetry.space_group_name_H-M   'P 1'
#
loop_
_entity.id
_entity.type
_entity.pdbx_description
1 polymer ?
#
loop_
_entity_poly.entity_id
_entity_poly.type
_entity_poly.pdbx_seq_one_letter_code
_entity_poly.pdbx_strand_id
1 'polypeptide(L)'
;MALDIGKMWSRIYGLVIFGWIIAVIRFALEITAPDQAMFFGVYYGMVVAYLYYGIKGKMDDLSWARLAQAMVMIALLVWFIPNAIAYSVAQFMGWQHGRFAEETSGPIQPTASGKIMSGVGTAFGTFIGGTVWSLVLGTLFIWVPGLLRKRARKSSA
;
A
#
# COMPACT_ATOMS: atom_id res chain seq x y z
N MET A 1 -3.37 -17.68 -18.98
CA MET A 1 -2.38 -16.75 -19.58
C MET A 1 -1.48 -16.26 -18.45
N ALA A 2 -0.20 -16.59 -18.49
CA ALA A 2 0.75 -16.26 -17.42
C ALA A 2 0.85 -14.75 -17.20
N LEU A 3 1.07 -14.34 -15.95
CA LEU A 3 1.18 -12.95 -15.54
C LEU A 3 2.51 -12.39 -16.06
N ASP A 4 2.46 -11.45 -17.00
CA ASP A 4 3.66 -10.75 -17.49
C ASP A 4 4.10 -9.76 -16.41
N ILE A 5 4.97 -10.22 -15.51
CA ILE A 5 5.45 -9.46 -14.35
C ILE A 5 6.15 -8.17 -14.78
N GLY A 6 6.91 -8.20 -15.89
CA GLY A 6 7.62 -7.03 -16.40
C GLY A 6 6.66 -5.92 -16.85
N LYS A 7 5.60 -6.30 -17.58
CA LYS A 7 4.54 -5.34 -17.94
C LYS A 7 3.74 -4.87 -16.73
N MET A 8 3.47 -5.74 -15.76
CA MET A 8 2.77 -5.31 -14.54
C MET A 8 3.60 -4.31 -13.75
N TRP A 9 4.90 -4.58 -13.60
CA TRP A 9 5.85 -3.71 -12.91
C TRP A 9 5.88 -2.30 -13.50
N SER A 10 6.01 -2.17 -14.83
CA SER A 10 6.04 -0.85 -15.48
C SER A 10 4.77 -0.03 -15.26
N ARG A 11 3.62 -0.68 -15.04
CA ARG A 11 2.38 0.01 -14.67
C ARG A 11 2.41 0.47 -13.23
N ILE A 12 2.83 -0.37 -12.30
CA ILE A 12 2.73 -0.08 -10.86
C ILE A 12 3.92 0.69 -10.28
N TYR A 13 5.06 0.74 -10.98
CA TYR A 13 6.31 1.29 -10.47
C TYR A 13 6.17 2.69 -9.85
N GLY A 14 5.46 3.61 -10.52
CA GLY A 14 5.22 4.95 -10.00
C GLY A 14 4.39 4.98 -8.72
N LEU A 15 3.39 4.09 -8.59
CA LEU A 15 2.60 3.93 -7.38
C LEU A 15 3.45 3.34 -6.24
N VAL A 16 4.35 2.41 -6.57
CA VAL A 16 5.29 1.83 -5.59
C VAL A 16 6.23 2.90 -5.07
N ILE A 17 6.93 3.65 -5.92
CA ILE A 17 7.83 4.74 -5.48
C ILE A 17 7.09 5.71 -4.58
N PHE A 18 5.92 6.18 -5.01
CA PHE A 18 5.13 7.14 -4.24
C PHE A 18 4.73 6.58 -2.87
N GLY A 19 4.31 5.32 -2.83
CA GLY A 19 4.03 4.60 -1.59
C GLY A 19 5.24 4.48 -0.65
N TRP A 20 6.41 4.21 -1.20
CA TRP A 20 7.67 4.14 -0.43
C TRP A 20 8.10 5.51 0.11
N ILE A 21 7.90 6.60 -0.65
CA ILE A 21 8.14 7.96 -0.14
C ILE A 21 7.27 8.23 1.09
N ILE A 22 5.98 7.89 1.04
CA ILE A 22 5.08 8.03 2.19
C ILE A 22 5.55 7.15 3.36
N ALA A 23 5.96 5.91 3.08
CA ALA A 23 6.43 5.00 4.12
C ALA A 23 7.70 5.54 4.82
N VAL A 24 8.65 6.11 4.07
CA VAL A 24 9.84 6.74 4.63
C VAL A 24 9.49 7.95 5.49
N ILE A 25 8.63 8.84 5.00
CA ILE A 25 8.18 10.01 5.77
C ILE A 25 7.49 9.56 7.06
N ARG A 26 6.59 8.58 6.95
CA ARG A 26 5.88 8.03 8.11
C ARG A 26 6.84 7.42 9.12
N PHE A 27 7.83 6.65 8.66
CA PHE A 27 8.85 6.07 9.53
C PHE A 27 9.70 7.15 10.23
N ALA A 28 10.05 8.23 9.53
CA ALA A 28 10.74 9.37 10.14
C ALA A 28 9.87 10.08 11.19
N LEU A 29 8.57 10.21 10.95
CA LEU A 29 7.62 10.76 11.92
C LEU A 29 7.45 9.84 13.13
N GLU A 30 7.50 8.52 12.96
CA GLU A 30 7.47 7.57 14.08
C GLU A 30 8.62 7.78 15.06
N ILE A 31 9.77 8.26 14.56
CA ILE A 31 10.97 8.53 15.37
C ILE A 31 10.92 9.93 15.99
N THR A 32 10.46 10.93 15.22
CA THR A 32 10.62 12.36 15.59
C THR A 32 9.36 13.02 16.14
N ALA A 33 8.18 12.52 15.78
CA ALA A 33 6.89 13.09 16.13
C ALA A 33 5.79 11.99 16.12
N PRO A 34 5.84 11.02 17.07
CA PRO A 34 5.01 9.81 17.03
C PRO A 34 3.50 10.10 17.02
N ASP A 35 3.06 11.19 17.64
CA ASP A 35 1.65 11.62 17.63
C ASP A 35 1.16 12.05 16.23
N GLN A 36 2.07 12.53 15.38
CA GLN A 36 1.76 12.97 14.01
C GLN A 36 1.78 11.80 13.01
N ALA A 37 2.52 10.73 13.30
CA ALA A 37 2.68 9.58 12.42
C ALA A 37 1.38 8.81 12.15
N MET A 38 0.38 8.94 13.03
CA MET A 38 -0.94 8.32 12.84
C MET A 38 -1.76 9.02 11.75
N PHE A 39 -1.57 10.33 11.58
CA PHE A 39 -2.33 11.16 10.63
C PHE A 39 -1.71 11.20 9.23
N PHE A 40 -0.41 10.96 9.12
CA PHE A 40 0.29 10.88 7.84
C PHE A 40 0.47 9.42 7.42
N GLY A 41 -0.44 8.92 6.57
CA GLY A 41 -0.51 7.50 6.22
C GLY A 41 -0.65 7.22 4.73
N VAL A 42 -0.20 6.02 4.36
CA VAL A 42 -0.40 5.42 3.03
C VAL A 42 -1.87 5.46 2.61
N TYR A 43 -2.80 5.36 3.57
CA TYR A 43 -4.25 5.45 3.36
C TYR A 43 -4.69 6.70 2.58
N TYR A 44 -4.26 7.88 3.02
CA TYR A 44 -4.66 9.14 2.38
C TYR A 44 -3.78 9.48 1.18
N GLY A 45 -2.47 9.24 1.29
CA GLY A 45 -1.55 9.55 0.20
C GLY A 45 -1.83 8.74 -1.07
N MET A 46 -2.04 7.43 -0.95
CA MET A 46 -2.25 6.56 -2.11
C MET A 46 -3.51 6.89 -2.91
N VAL A 47 -4.54 7.49 -2.28
CA VAL A 47 -5.74 7.99 -2.97
C VAL A 47 -5.37 8.96 -4.08
N VAL A 48 -4.48 9.91 -3.78
CA VAL A 48 -4.01 10.92 -4.74
C VAL A 48 -3.28 10.26 -5.91
N ALA A 49 -2.45 9.26 -5.63
CA ALA A 49 -1.72 8.53 -6.65
C ALA A 49 -2.67 7.72 -7.56
N TYR A 50 -3.68 7.06 -7.01
CA TYR A 50 -4.70 6.35 -7.78
C TYR A 50 -5.54 7.29 -8.63
N LEU A 51 -5.95 8.43 -8.09
CA LEU A 51 -6.68 9.45 -8.83
C LEU A 51 -5.85 9.98 -10.01
N TYR A 52 -4.57 10.28 -9.79
CA TYR A 52 -3.66 10.71 -10.85
C TYR A 52 -3.52 9.65 -11.96
N TYR A 53 -3.36 8.38 -11.57
CA TYR A 53 -3.31 7.25 -12.51
C TYR A 53 -4.59 7.12 -13.34
N GLY A 54 -5.73 7.30 -12.67
CA GLY A 54 -7.06 7.35 -13.25
C GLY A 54 -7.24 8.46 -14.27
N ILE A 55 -6.87 9.68 -13.92
CA ILE A 55 -6.96 10.85 -14.81
C ILE A 55 -6.08 10.65 -16.05
N LYS A 56 -4.85 10.15 -15.87
CA LYS A 56 -3.90 9.93 -16.96
C LYS A 56 -4.14 8.65 -17.77
N GLY A 57 -5.10 7.81 -17.37
CA GLY A 57 -5.43 6.56 -18.05
C GLY A 57 -4.26 5.58 -18.13
N LYS A 58 -3.35 5.60 -17.13
CA LYS A 58 -2.10 4.82 -17.15
C LYS A 58 -2.30 3.29 -17.17
N MET A 59 -3.51 2.84 -16.84
CA MET A 59 -3.90 1.43 -16.73
C MET A 59 -5.24 1.15 -17.43
N ASP A 60 -5.68 2.03 -18.35
CA ASP A 60 -6.96 1.87 -19.05
C ASP A 60 -7.02 0.60 -19.89
N ASP A 61 -5.89 0.13 -20.39
CA ASP A 61 -5.77 -1.08 -21.20
C ASP A 61 -5.99 -2.37 -20.38
N LEU A 62 -5.95 -2.30 -19.04
CA LEU A 62 -6.09 -3.47 -18.20
C LEU A 62 -7.55 -3.91 -18.08
N SER A 63 -7.75 -5.23 -18.03
CA SER A 63 -8.99 -5.81 -17.52
C SER A 63 -9.08 -5.62 -16.01
N TRP A 64 -10.29 -5.69 -15.44
CA TRP A 64 -10.47 -5.57 -14.00
C TRP A 64 -9.64 -6.60 -13.22
N ALA A 65 -9.59 -7.85 -13.69
CA ALA A 65 -8.80 -8.91 -13.05
C ALA A 65 -7.30 -8.59 -13.00
N ARG A 66 -6.75 -7.99 -14.07
CA ARG A 66 -5.33 -7.57 -14.10
C ARG A 66 -5.09 -6.37 -13.20
N LEU A 67 -6.04 -5.44 -13.13
CA LEU A 67 -5.98 -4.35 -12.16
C LEU A 67 -6.02 -4.89 -10.73
N ALA A 68 -6.86 -5.86 -10.44
CA ALA A 68 -6.96 -6.48 -9.11
C ALA A 68 -5.62 -7.12 -8.69
N GLN A 69 -4.98 -7.86 -9.59
CA GLN A 69 -3.62 -8.37 -9.39
C GLN A 69 -2.61 -7.25 -9.12
N ALA A 70 -2.68 -6.15 -9.89
CA ALA A 70 -1.83 -4.98 -9.66
C ALA A 70 -2.05 -4.37 -8.27
N MET A 71 -3.30 -4.29 -7.80
CA MET A 71 -3.63 -3.76 -6.48
C MET A 71 -3.14 -4.67 -5.34
N VAL A 72 -3.20 -5.99 -5.51
CA VAL A 72 -2.58 -6.95 -4.57
C VAL A 72 -1.07 -6.77 -4.53
N MET A 73 -0.41 -6.58 -5.67
CA MET A 73 1.03 -6.29 -5.69
C MET A 73 1.36 -4.96 -5.01
N ILE A 74 0.55 -3.92 -5.20
CA ILE A 74 0.70 -2.66 -4.47
C ILE A 74 0.53 -2.88 -2.97
N ALA A 75 -0.47 -3.65 -2.54
CA ALA A 75 -0.68 -4.00 -1.14
C ALA A 75 0.57 -4.66 -0.55
N LEU A 76 1.15 -5.63 -1.25
CA LEU A 76 2.39 -6.28 -0.81
C LEU A 76 3.56 -5.28 -0.73
N LEU A 77 3.79 -4.50 -1.78
CA LEU A 77 5.00 -3.69 -1.89
C LEU A 77 4.98 -2.40 -1.07
N VAL A 78 3.79 -1.85 -0.82
CA VAL A 78 3.61 -0.53 -0.19
C VAL A 78 3.01 -0.64 1.21
N TRP A 79 2.26 -1.70 1.50
CA TRP A 79 1.63 -1.89 2.79
C TRP A 79 2.39 -2.95 3.59
N PHE A 80 2.52 -4.16 3.06
CA PHE A 80 3.17 -5.24 3.81
C PHE A 80 4.64 -4.95 4.12
N ILE A 81 5.48 -4.79 3.08
CA ILE A 81 6.94 -4.71 3.27
C ILE A 81 7.34 -3.54 4.18
N PRO A 82 6.87 -2.29 3.97
CA PRO A 82 7.29 -1.20 4.83
C PRO A 82 6.78 -1.34 6.26
N ASN A 83 5.56 -1.86 6.48
CA ASN A 83 5.06 -2.12 7.83
C ASN A 83 5.82 -3.27 8.50
N ALA A 84 6.20 -4.32 7.77
CA ALA A 84 6.99 -5.42 8.33
C ALA A 84 8.33 -4.93 8.85
N ILE A 85 9.01 -4.06 8.08
CA ILE A 85 10.24 -3.39 8.50
C ILE A 85 9.97 -2.54 9.74
N ALA A 86 8.99 -1.64 9.68
CA ALA A 86 8.74 -0.70 10.77
C ALA A 86 8.34 -1.39 12.08
N TYR A 87 7.45 -2.38 12.04
CA TYR A 87 7.07 -3.14 13.24
C TYR A 87 8.22 -3.99 13.78
N SER A 88 9.06 -4.57 12.91
CA SER A 88 10.26 -5.29 13.37
C SER A 88 11.24 -4.34 14.05
N VAL A 89 11.51 -3.16 13.46
CA VAL A 89 12.38 -2.15 14.07
C VAL A 89 11.81 -1.67 15.40
N ALA A 90 10.51 -1.38 15.47
CA ALA A 90 9.83 -1.01 16.72
C ALA A 90 10.03 -2.07 17.82
N GLN A 91 9.91 -3.36 17.47
CA GLN A 91 10.17 -4.47 18.37
C GLN A 91 11.63 -4.52 18.84
N PHE A 92 12.60 -4.24 17.98
CA PHE A 92 14.02 -4.16 18.36
C PHE A 92 14.35 -2.95 19.23
N MET A 93 13.74 -1.80 18.93
CA MET A 93 13.97 -0.54 19.65
C MET A 93 13.12 -0.39 20.92
N GLY A 94 12.19 -1.32 21.18
CA GLY A 94 11.32 -1.25 22.35
C GLY A 94 10.31 -0.11 22.28
N TRP A 95 9.88 0.29 21.09
CA TRP A 95 8.89 1.36 20.93
C TRP A 95 7.53 0.92 21.46
N GLN A 96 6.89 1.82 22.22
CA GLN A 96 5.61 1.60 22.92
C GLN A 96 4.68 2.81 22.77
N HIS A 97 4.61 3.37 21.56
CA HIS A 97 3.81 4.56 21.27
C HIS A 97 3.04 4.42 19.96
N GLY A 98 1.96 5.19 19.82
CA GLY A 98 1.13 5.19 18.62
C GLY A 98 0.71 3.78 18.20
N ARG A 99 0.92 3.43 16.93
CA ARG A 99 0.58 2.10 16.40
C ARG A 99 1.45 0.93 16.90
N PHE A 100 2.50 1.23 17.66
CA PHE A 100 3.42 0.25 18.27
C PHE A 100 3.14 0.03 19.75
N ALA A 101 2.10 0.66 20.31
CA ALA A 101 1.66 0.38 21.67
C ALA A 101 1.27 -1.11 21.80
N GLU A 102 1.53 -1.69 22.97
CA GLU A 102 1.25 -3.10 23.28
C GLU A 102 -0.20 -3.50 22.97
N GLU A 103 -1.17 -2.63 23.24
CA GLU A 103 -2.59 -2.86 22.92
C GLU A 103 -2.85 -3.11 21.43
N THR A 104 -2.01 -2.55 20.55
CA THR A 104 -2.17 -2.62 19.09
C THR A 104 -1.25 -3.66 18.46
N SER A 105 0.02 -3.72 18.89
CA SER A 105 1.04 -4.57 18.26
C SER A 105 1.48 -5.77 19.09
N GLY A 106 0.92 -5.94 20.29
CA GLY A 106 1.32 -6.95 21.25
C GLY A 106 2.63 -6.61 21.97
N PRO A 107 3.02 -7.47 22.94
CA PRO A 107 4.20 -7.25 23.76
C PRO A 107 5.50 -7.38 22.96
N ILE A 108 6.57 -6.77 23.48
CA ILE A 108 7.92 -6.92 22.92
C ILE A 108 8.38 -8.36 23.08
N GLN A 109 8.74 -9.00 21.97
CA GLN A 109 9.18 -10.38 21.99
C GLN A 109 10.61 -10.51 22.56
N PRO A 110 10.90 -11.58 23.33
CA PRO A 110 12.20 -11.74 23.98
C PRO A 110 13.31 -12.16 23.01
N THR A 111 12.98 -12.84 21.92
CA THR A 111 13.95 -13.36 20.94
C THR A 111 13.97 -12.55 19.66
N ALA A 112 15.11 -12.50 18.97
CA ALA A 112 15.23 -11.81 17.69
C ALA A 112 14.26 -12.38 16.62
N SER A 113 14.12 -13.70 16.55
CA SER A 113 13.14 -14.35 15.67
C SER A 113 11.71 -14.01 16.05
N GLY A 114 11.39 -13.96 17.34
CA GLY A 114 10.09 -13.52 17.84
C GLY A 114 9.77 -12.08 17.40
N LYS A 115 10.73 -11.15 17.55
CA LYS A 115 10.56 -9.74 17.14
C LYS A 115 10.25 -9.61 15.65
N ILE A 116 10.96 -10.35 14.80
CA ILE A 116 10.73 -10.37 13.35
C ILE A 116 9.36 -10.98 13.04
N MET A 117 9.02 -12.14 13.61
CA MET A 117 7.75 -12.82 13.35
C MET A 117 6.55 -12.00 13.82
N SER A 118 6.66 -11.31 14.96
CA SER A 118 5.64 -10.38 15.44
C SER A 118 5.46 -9.23 14.45
N GLY A 119 6.56 -8.64 13.97
CA GLY A 119 6.49 -7.54 13.00
C GLY A 119 5.87 -7.95 11.67
N VAL A 120 6.26 -9.13 11.16
CA VAL A 120 5.67 -9.73 9.95
C VAL A 120 4.19 -10.07 10.14
N GLY A 121 3.81 -10.62 11.30
CA GLY A 121 2.43 -10.97 11.64
C GLY A 121 1.52 -9.75 11.63
N THR A 122 1.92 -8.67 12.30
CA THR A 122 1.16 -7.41 12.29
C THR A 122 1.10 -6.80 10.89
N ALA A 123 2.20 -6.85 10.15
CA ALA A 123 2.24 -6.37 8.76
C ALA A 123 1.32 -7.16 7.84
N PHE A 124 1.09 -8.45 8.09
CA PHE A 124 0.13 -9.24 7.33
C PHE A 124 -1.31 -8.73 7.49
N GLY A 125 -1.69 -8.25 8.68
CA GLY A 125 -2.96 -7.53 8.86
C GLY A 125 -3.03 -6.28 7.99
N THR A 126 -1.95 -5.49 7.94
CA THR A 126 -1.87 -4.30 7.06
C THR A 126 -1.89 -4.65 5.58
N PHE A 127 -1.38 -5.82 5.18
CA PHE A 127 -1.46 -6.33 3.81
C PHE A 127 -2.90 -6.62 3.40
N ILE A 128 -3.68 -7.28 4.26
CA ILE A 128 -5.08 -7.59 3.98
C ILE A 128 -5.88 -6.28 3.86
N GLY A 129 -5.74 -5.39 4.84
CA GLY A 129 -6.39 -4.07 4.81
C GLY A 129 -5.98 -3.26 3.59
N GLY A 130 -4.67 -3.20 3.29
CA GLY A 130 -4.12 -2.56 2.11
C GLY A 130 -4.64 -3.16 0.80
N THR A 131 -4.83 -4.47 0.73
CA THR A 131 -5.39 -5.15 -0.45
C THR A 131 -6.82 -4.71 -0.70
N VAL A 132 -7.68 -4.77 0.32
CA VAL A 132 -9.07 -4.33 0.20
C VAL A 132 -9.14 -2.85 -0.17
N TRP A 133 -8.35 -2.01 0.51
CA TRP A 133 -8.27 -0.58 0.24
C TRP A 133 -7.84 -0.27 -1.19
N SER A 134 -6.73 -0.86 -1.64
CA SER A 134 -6.21 -0.70 -3.00
C SER A 134 -7.18 -1.21 -4.05
N LEU A 135 -7.88 -2.33 -3.80
CA LEU A 135 -8.88 -2.85 -4.73
C LEU A 135 -10.07 -1.91 -4.89
N VAL A 136 -10.63 -1.41 -3.78
CA VAL A 136 -11.77 -0.48 -3.80
C VAL A 136 -11.37 0.80 -4.51
N LEU A 137 -10.28 1.44 -4.09
CA LEU A 137 -9.87 2.73 -4.66
C LEU A 137 -9.33 2.60 -6.08
N GLY A 138 -8.58 1.54 -6.38
CA GLY A 138 -8.14 1.24 -7.74
C GLY A 138 -9.33 1.03 -8.68
N THR A 139 -10.38 0.36 -8.21
CA THR A 139 -11.61 0.20 -9.01
C THR A 139 -12.29 1.56 -9.24
N LEU A 140 -12.50 2.33 -8.17
CA LEU A 140 -13.21 3.61 -8.25
C LEU A 140 -12.45 4.67 -9.06
N PHE A 141 -11.15 4.79 -8.86
CA PHE A 141 -10.38 5.88 -9.44
C PHE A 141 -9.63 5.51 -10.71
N ILE A 142 -9.35 4.23 -10.96
CA ILE A 142 -8.63 3.81 -12.17
C ILE A 142 -9.58 3.08 -13.14
N TRP A 143 -10.26 2.03 -12.67
CA TRP A 143 -11.06 1.19 -13.56
C TRP A 143 -12.31 1.88 -14.09
N VAL A 144 -13.12 2.49 -13.21
CA VAL A 144 -14.37 3.15 -13.59
C VAL A 144 -14.12 4.28 -14.61
N PRO A 145 -13.17 5.21 -14.39
CA PRO A 145 -12.86 6.24 -15.40
C PRO A 145 -12.38 5.65 -16.72
N GLY A 146 -11.56 4.60 -16.70
CA GLY A 146 -11.12 3.90 -17.91
C GLY A 146 -12.28 3.25 -18.68
N LEU A 147 -13.25 2.67 -17.96
CA LEU A 147 -14.47 2.11 -18.56
C LEU A 147 -15.31 3.21 -19.22
N LEU A 148 -15.50 4.35 -18.56
CA LEU A 148 -16.27 5.48 -19.09
C LEU A 148 -15.61 6.06 -20.35
N ARG A 149 -14.27 6.23 -20.35
CA ARG A 149 -13.53 6.68 -21.54
C ARG A 149 -13.67 5.73 -22.72
N LYS A 150 -13.61 4.42 -22.48
CA LYS A 150 -13.82 3.41 -23.53
C LYS A 150 -15.23 3.47 -24.11
N ARG A 151 -16.25 3.70 -23.29
CA ARG A 151 -17.64 3.87 -23.74
C ARG A 151 -17.80 5.13 -24.58
N ALA A 152 -17.28 6.27 -24.10
CA ALA A 152 -17.35 7.53 -24.83
C ALA A 152 -16.72 7.43 -26.24
N ARG A 153 -15.55 6.79 -26.37
CA ARG A 153 -14.89 6.59 -27.66
C ARG A 153 -15.70 5.73 -28.64
N LYS A 154 -16.43 4.73 -28.14
CA LYS A 154 -17.31 3.89 -28.98
C LYS A 154 -18.56 4.63 -29.45
N SER A 155 -19.04 5.61 -28.69
CA SER A 155 -20.20 6.42 -29.08
C SER A 155 -19.87 7.52 -30.09
N SER A 156 -18.59 7.81 -30.31
CA SER A 156 -18.11 8.82 -31.26
C SER A 156 -17.54 8.22 -32.56
N ALA A 157 -17.54 6.89 -32.69
CA ALA A 157 -17.08 6.15 -33.87
C ALA A 157 -18.28 5.52 -34.57
#